data_AF-A0A813C2V7-F1
#
_entry.id   AF-A0A813C2V7-F1
#
_cell.length_a   1.000
_cell.length_b   1.000
_cell.length_c   1.000
_cell.angle_alpha   90.00
_cell.angle_beta   90.00
_cell.angle_gamma   90.00
#
_symmetry.space_group_name_H-M   'P 1'
#
loop_
_entity.id
_entity.type
_entity.pdbx_description
1 polymer ?
#
loop_
_entity_poly.entity_id
_entity_poly.type
_entity_poly.pdbx_seq_one_letter_code
_entity_poly.pdbx_strand_id
1 'polypeptide(L)'
;MNDGLMPTWEGAICPFCSKGKVGPLQTRSCNGLPRCRCRRFGCQKYITPQHLHPLFTATRGPEGHSLGTQAAVLLLRLANVPLSSIHLVTDVNHKAIERMDHNLCLLRKSYVEKTLKSMTFGGKKNAWQDVEVDESVFDKKLIPLEEAFSPAKTMMWEQWVGMVQRGKPESLVLIRLSPQPTKPRSPGPGPIKKCDWKPIADQWLKDKQVWVWELPTYVKMKKVVLPNQKRLTVK
;
A
#
# COMPACT_ATOMS: atom_id res chain seq x y z
N MET A 1 -24.09 -14.03 8.48
CA MET A 1 -23.06 -13.10 7.98
C MET A 1 -22.27 -13.89 6.98
N ASN A 2 -22.66 -13.80 5.70
CA ASN A 2 -22.12 -14.65 4.64
C ASN A 2 -21.14 -13.88 3.73
N ASP A 3 -20.93 -12.60 4.02
CA ASP A 3 -20.09 -11.66 3.26
C ASP A 3 -18.61 -11.70 3.67
N GLY A 4 -18.27 -12.39 4.78
CA GLY A 4 -16.90 -12.51 5.28
C GLY A 4 -16.30 -11.21 5.84
N LEU A 5 -17.09 -10.13 5.92
CA LEU A 5 -16.61 -8.82 6.37
C LEU A 5 -16.51 -8.72 7.89
N MET A 6 -17.44 -9.36 8.62
CA MET A 6 -17.44 -9.36 10.08
C MET A 6 -16.79 -10.62 10.65
N PRO A 7 -16.06 -10.52 11.78
CA PRO A 7 -15.53 -11.70 12.45
C PRO A 7 -16.67 -12.59 12.97
N THR A 8 -16.50 -13.91 12.79
CA THR A 8 -17.44 -14.88 13.37
C THR A 8 -17.07 -15.10 14.83
N TRP A 9 -17.85 -14.49 15.73
CA TRP A 9 -17.63 -14.62 17.18
C TRP A 9 -18.12 -15.94 17.75
N GLU A 10 -19.08 -16.61 17.11
CA GLU A 10 -19.62 -17.87 17.64
C GLU A 10 -18.53 -18.93 17.80
N GLY A 11 -18.43 -19.51 18.99
CA GLY A 11 -17.41 -20.49 19.35
C GLY A 11 -16.03 -19.91 19.69
N ALA A 12 -15.77 -18.64 19.35
CA ALA A 12 -14.50 -17.98 19.63
C ALA A 12 -14.27 -17.74 21.14
N ILE A 13 -13.00 -17.54 21.53
CA ILE A 13 -12.63 -17.18 22.89
C ILE A 13 -13.08 -15.75 23.16
N CYS A 14 -13.77 -15.54 24.28
CA CYS A 14 -14.31 -14.24 24.68
C CYS A 14 -13.17 -13.23 24.92
N PRO A 15 -13.17 -12.07 24.22
CA PRO A 15 -12.10 -11.07 24.31
C PRO A 15 -12.04 -10.37 25.68
N PHE A 16 -13.11 -10.44 26.48
CA PHE A 16 -13.16 -9.77 27.78
C PHE A 16 -12.66 -10.62 28.94
N CYS A 17 -12.74 -11.95 28.84
CA CYS A 17 -12.33 -12.84 29.94
C CYS A 17 -11.29 -13.88 29.53
N SER A 18 -10.95 -13.93 28.24
CA SER A 18 -9.95 -14.81 27.61
C SER A 18 -10.10 -16.30 27.94
N LYS A 19 -11.29 -16.73 28.40
CA LYS A 19 -11.55 -18.06 28.96
C LYS A 19 -12.87 -18.67 28.46
N GLY A 20 -13.95 -17.88 28.41
CA GLY A 20 -15.26 -18.36 28.00
C GLY A 20 -15.42 -18.43 26.48
N LYS A 21 -16.21 -19.39 25.98
CA LYS A 21 -16.64 -19.40 24.58
C LYS A 21 -17.83 -18.46 24.37
N VAL A 22 -17.85 -17.80 23.22
CA VAL A 22 -18.92 -16.90 22.81
C VAL A 22 -20.03 -17.70 22.14
N GLY A 23 -21.28 -17.42 22.51
CA GLY A 23 -22.47 -18.06 21.95
C GLY A 23 -22.87 -17.48 20.57
N PRO A 24 -23.94 -18.02 19.98
CA PRO A 24 -24.48 -17.54 18.71
C PRO A 24 -24.90 -16.08 18.80
N LEU A 25 -24.99 -15.45 17.64
CA LEU A 25 -25.52 -14.11 17.50
C LEU A 25 -27.01 -14.10 17.87
N GLN A 26 -27.40 -13.19 18.74
CA GLN A 26 -28.79 -13.03 19.19
C GLN A 26 -29.27 -11.62 18.85
N THR A 27 -30.43 -11.53 18.20
CA THR A 27 -31.21 -10.30 18.05
C THR A 27 -32.16 -10.19 19.23
N ARG A 28 -31.97 -9.17 20.08
CA ARG A 28 -32.91 -8.87 21.17
C ARG A 28 -33.99 -7.90 20.69
N SER A 29 -35.24 -8.21 21.04
CA SER A 29 -36.44 -7.46 20.66
C SER A 29 -36.47 -6.01 21.13
N CYS A 30 -35.81 -5.67 22.25
CA CYS A 30 -35.94 -4.34 22.85
C CYS A 30 -34.99 -3.26 22.32
N ASN A 31 -33.86 -3.64 21.69
CA ASN A 31 -32.84 -2.67 21.22
C ASN A 31 -32.33 -2.95 19.79
N GLY A 32 -32.90 -3.94 19.08
CA GLY A 32 -32.68 -4.20 17.65
C GLY A 32 -31.29 -4.63 17.18
N LEU A 33 -30.24 -4.37 17.95
CA LEU A 33 -28.86 -4.61 17.53
C LEU A 33 -28.40 -6.05 17.84
N PRO A 34 -27.92 -6.80 16.85
CA PRO A 34 -27.47 -8.17 17.04
C PRO A 34 -26.20 -8.21 17.91
N ARG A 35 -26.14 -9.11 18.89
CA ARG A 35 -25.00 -9.27 19.81
C ARG A 35 -24.75 -10.74 20.14
N CYS A 36 -23.49 -11.10 20.32
CA CYS A 36 -23.10 -12.40 20.86
C CYS A 36 -22.89 -12.28 22.38
N ARG A 37 -23.13 -13.34 23.14
CA ARG A 37 -22.93 -13.36 24.60
C ARG A 37 -21.89 -14.41 24.98
N CYS A 38 -20.98 -14.06 25.90
CA CYS A 38 -20.07 -15.04 26.51
C CYS A 38 -20.88 -16.08 27.33
N ARG A 39 -20.64 -17.37 27.12
CA ARG A 39 -21.34 -18.46 27.84
C ARG A 39 -20.76 -18.76 29.22
N ARG A 40 -19.58 -18.23 29.56
CA ARG A 40 -18.95 -18.49 30.86
C ARG A 40 -19.67 -17.75 31.98
N PHE A 41 -20.08 -18.51 32.99
CA PHE A 41 -20.63 -17.98 34.23
C PHE A 41 -19.62 -17.01 34.88
N GLY A 42 -20.12 -15.89 35.40
CA GLY A 42 -19.31 -14.78 35.93
C GLY A 42 -18.77 -13.78 34.88
N CYS A 43 -18.74 -14.12 33.59
CA CYS A 43 -18.42 -13.14 32.53
C CYS A 43 -19.69 -12.61 31.87
N GLN A 44 -20.39 -13.45 31.12
CA GLN A 44 -21.68 -13.16 30.46
C GLN A 44 -21.77 -11.84 29.66
N LYS A 45 -20.64 -11.21 29.33
CA LYS A 45 -20.59 -9.93 28.60
C LYS A 45 -21.09 -10.11 27.17
N TYR A 46 -21.69 -9.04 26.65
CA TYR A 46 -22.14 -8.95 25.27
C TYR A 46 -21.05 -8.37 24.38
N ILE A 47 -20.89 -8.96 23.20
CA ILE A 47 -19.92 -8.61 22.17
C ILE A 47 -20.73 -8.25 20.92
N THR A 48 -20.45 -7.09 20.33
CA THR A 48 -21.04 -6.69 19.05
C THR A 48 -20.33 -7.40 17.89
N PRO A 49 -21.01 -7.67 16.76
CA PRO A 49 -20.38 -8.29 15.58
C PRO A 49 -19.05 -7.64 15.17
N GLN A 50 -19.04 -6.31 15.13
CA GLN A 50 -17.90 -5.51 14.71
C GLN A 50 -16.89 -5.22 15.83
N HIS A 51 -16.97 -5.90 16.97
CA HIS A 51 -15.99 -5.72 18.03
C HIS A 51 -14.58 -6.03 17.51
N LEU A 52 -13.60 -5.18 17.84
CA LEU A 52 -12.21 -5.28 17.35
C LEU A 52 -12.07 -5.31 15.81
N HIS A 53 -13.09 -4.89 15.06
CA HIS A 53 -12.96 -4.76 13.62
C HIS A 53 -12.07 -3.56 13.28
N PRO A 54 -11.12 -3.68 12.35
CA PRO A 54 -10.16 -2.62 12.08
C PRO A 54 -10.77 -1.36 11.44
N LEU A 55 -11.91 -1.49 10.75
CA LEU A 55 -12.64 -0.35 10.15
C LEU A 55 -13.87 0.09 10.95
N PHE A 56 -14.53 -0.84 11.63
CA PHE A 56 -15.85 -0.58 12.20
C PHE A 56 -15.74 -0.49 13.70
N THR A 57 -16.27 0.58 14.26
CA THR A 57 -16.18 0.86 15.68
C THR A 57 -17.50 0.54 16.37
N ALA A 58 -17.39 0.00 17.58
CA ALA A 58 -18.51 -0.28 18.46
C ALA A 58 -18.45 0.65 19.66
N THR A 59 -18.85 1.90 19.47
CA THR A 59 -18.88 2.92 20.53
C THR A 59 -20.31 3.07 21.06
N ARG A 60 -20.46 3.26 22.37
CA ARG A 60 -21.73 3.65 23.00
C ARG A 60 -21.73 5.15 23.22
N GLY A 61 -22.84 5.82 22.94
CA GLY A 61 -23.01 7.26 23.14
C GLY A 61 -23.52 7.98 21.88
N PRO A 62 -23.73 9.29 21.94
CA PRO A 62 -24.24 10.10 20.83
C PRO A 62 -23.30 10.11 19.62
N GLU A 63 -21.99 9.99 19.86
CA GLU A 63 -20.95 9.90 18.83
C GLU A 63 -20.84 8.50 18.18
N GLY A 64 -21.64 7.53 18.62
CA GLY A 64 -21.64 6.16 18.11
C GLY A 64 -22.52 6.02 16.87
N HIS A 65 -21.92 5.80 15.71
CA HIS A 65 -22.67 5.56 14.46
C HIS A 65 -23.09 4.11 14.31
N SER A 66 -24.26 3.88 13.72
CA SER A 66 -24.73 2.54 13.36
C SER A 66 -23.78 1.85 12.38
N LEU A 67 -23.78 0.51 12.34
CA LEU A 67 -22.96 -0.23 11.37
C LEU A 67 -23.34 0.12 9.92
N GLY A 68 -24.63 0.35 9.64
CA GLY A 68 -25.10 0.76 8.32
C GLY A 68 -24.55 2.12 7.91
N THR A 69 -24.55 3.10 8.82
CA THR A 69 -23.96 4.41 8.58
C THR A 69 -22.46 4.30 8.32
N GLN A 70 -21.73 3.53 9.12
CA GLN A 70 -20.30 3.32 8.92
C GLN A 70 -20.01 2.62 7.58
N ALA A 71 -20.84 1.65 7.17
CA ALA A 71 -20.72 0.98 5.89
C ALA A 71 -20.98 1.93 4.71
N ALA A 72 -21.95 2.84 4.83
CA ALA A 72 -22.22 3.87 3.82
C ALA A 72 -21.04 4.84 3.66
N VAL A 73 -20.47 5.32 4.77
CA VAL A 73 -19.24 6.14 4.76
C VAL A 73 -18.10 5.41 4.06
N LEU A 74 -17.88 4.14 4.40
CA LEU A 74 -16.86 3.30 3.75
C LEU A 74 -17.11 3.18 2.24
N LEU A 75 -18.35 2.92 1.83
CA LEU A 75 -18.72 2.78 0.42
C LEU A 75 -18.46 4.07 -0.37
N LEU A 76 -18.87 5.22 0.16
CA LEU A 76 -18.59 6.52 -0.44
C LEU A 76 -17.07 6.78 -0.56
N ARG A 77 -16.31 6.39 0.47
CA ARG A 77 -14.85 6.52 0.42
C ARG A 77 -14.23 5.61 -0.63
N LEU A 78 -14.70 4.36 -0.76
CA LEU A 78 -14.26 3.43 -1.80
C LEU A 78 -14.62 3.94 -3.20
N ALA A 79 -15.71 4.69 -3.34
CA ALA A 79 -16.09 5.40 -4.56
C ALA A 79 -15.31 6.72 -4.79
N ASN A 80 -14.24 6.96 -4.03
CA ASN A 80 -13.37 8.14 -4.11
C ASN A 80 -14.07 9.48 -3.84
N VAL A 81 -15.18 9.50 -3.11
CA VAL A 81 -15.81 10.76 -2.69
C VAL A 81 -14.90 11.50 -1.69
N PRO A 82 -14.74 12.85 -1.81
CA PRO A 82 -13.97 13.66 -0.87
C PRO A 82 -14.53 13.56 0.56
N LEU A 83 -13.65 13.54 1.58
CA LEU A 83 -14.06 13.37 2.98
C LEU A 83 -15.04 14.46 3.45
N SER A 84 -14.86 15.71 2.97
CA SER A 84 -15.75 16.83 3.25
C SER A 84 -17.15 16.60 2.71
N SER A 85 -17.29 16.08 1.49
CA SER A 85 -18.59 15.73 0.90
C SER A 85 -19.26 14.59 1.65
N ILE A 86 -18.49 13.60 2.11
CA ILE A 86 -19.03 12.49 2.92
C ILE A 86 -19.60 13.02 4.24
N HIS A 87 -18.88 13.94 4.91
CA HIS A 87 -19.37 14.59 6.13
C HIS A 87 -20.73 15.28 5.88
N LEU A 88 -20.84 16.06 4.80
CA LEU A 88 -22.06 16.78 4.45
C LEU A 88 -23.24 15.85 4.13
N VAL A 89 -23.00 14.75 3.42
CA VAL A 89 -24.06 13.83 2.97
C VAL A 89 -24.53 12.89 4.08
N THR A 90 -23.62 12.48 4.97
CA THR A 90 -23.91 11.47 5.99
C THR A 90 -24.14 12.05 7.39
N ASP A 91 -23.86 13.34 7.58
CA ASP A 91 -23.85 14.04 8.88
C ASP A 91 -22.93 13.35 9.92
N VAL A 92 -21.97 12.55 9.46
CA VAL A 92 -20.99 11.87 10.30
C VAL A 92 -19.84 12.82 10.58
N ASN A 93 -19.43 12.94 11.83
CA ASN A 93 -18.32 13.80 12.24
C ASN A 93 -17.05 13.54 11.39
N HIS A 94 -16.45 14.61 10.84
CA HIS A 94 -15.25 14.53 10.00
C HIS A 94 -14.11 13.72 10.66
N LYS A 95 -13.93 13.79 11.98
CA LYS A 95 -12.90 13.01 12.71
C LYS A 95 -13.15 11.50 12.64
N ALA A 96 -14.41 11.07 12.60
CA ALA A 96 -14.75 9.66 12.47
C ALA A 96 -14.46 9.18 11.04
N ILE A 97 -14.72 10.01 10.04
CA ILE A 97 -14.42 9.75 8.62
C ILE A 97 -12.91 9.67 8.40
N GLU A 98 -12.14 10.63 8.90
CA GLU A 98 -10.67 10.64 8.82
C GLU A 98 -10.06 9.41 9.48
N ARG A 99 -10.56 9.01 10.66
CA ARG A 99 -10.13 7.78 11.32
C ARG A 99 -10.38 6.54 10.46
N MET A 100 -11.56 6.45 9.84
CA MET A 100 -11.89 5.32 8.96
C MET A 100 -10.98 5.30 7.73
N ASP A 101 -10.73 6.44 7.09
CA ASP A 101 -9.83 6.55 5.94
C ASP A 101 -8.39 6.18 6.31
N HIS A 102 -7.90 6.64 7.46
CA HIS A 102 -6.60 6.26 7.99
C HIS A 102 -6.48 4.74 8.18
N ASN A 103 -7.46 4.13 8.84
CA ASN A 103 -7.48 2.68 9.07
C ASN A 103 -7.58 1.89 7.76
N LEU A 104 -8.35 2.40 6.78
CA LEU A 104 -8.43 1.81 5.44
C LEU A 104 -7.08 1.84 4.73
N CYS A 105 -6.34 2.95 4.83
CA CYS A 105 -4.99 3.07 4.30
C CYS A 105 -4.02 2.07 4.96
N LEU A 106 -4.08 1.92 6.29
CA LEU A 106 -3.25 0.95 7.02
C LEU A 106 -3.56 -0.49 6.59
N LEU A 107 -4.84 -0.85 6.45
CA LEU A 107 -5.25 -2.17 6.00
C LEU A 107 -4.81 -2.46 4.57
N ARG A 108 -5.00 -1.50 3.66
CA ARG A 108 -4.53 -1.60 2.28
C ARG A 108 -3.02 -1.80 2.22
N LYS A 109 -2.27 -1.00 2.99
CA LYS A 109 -0.81 -1.15 3.11
C LYS A 109 -0.42 -2.55 3.57
N SER A 110 -1.00 -3.03 4.67
CA SER A 110 -0.69 -4.37 5.21
C SER A 110 -1.03 -5.48 4.21
N TYR A 111 -2.17 -5.37 3.53
CA TYR A 111 -2.58 -6.32 2.50
C TYR A 111 -1.60 -6.32 1.32
N VAL A 112 -1.23 -5.14 0.81
CA VAL A 112 -0.28 -4.99 -0.31
C VAL A 112 1.08 -5.55 0.08
N GLU A 113 1.62 -5.20 1.25
CA GLU A 113 2.91 -5.72 1.74
C GLU A 113 2.91 -7.25 1.87
N LYS A 114 1.82 -7.84 2.37
CA LYS A 114 1.67 -9.29 2.46
C LYS A 114 1.60 -9.95 1.09
N THR A 115 0.83 -9.35 0.17
CA THR A 115 0.63 -9.87 -1.19
C THR A 115 1.93 -9.78 -1.99
N LEU A 116 2.62 -8.65 -1.93
CA LEU A 116 3.89 -8.40 -2.62
C LEU A 116 4.97 -9.39 -2.20
N LYS A 117 5.05 -9.77 -0.91
CA LYS A 117 5.97 -10.82 -0.43
C LYS A 117 5.72 -12.20 -1.06
N SER A 118 4.49 -12.48 -1.48
CA SER A 118 4.13 -13.74 -2.14
C SER A 118 4.31 -13.71 -3.66
N MET A 119 4.54 -12.52 -4.24
CA MET A 119 4.72 -12.37 -5.67
C MET A 119 6.08 -12.86 -6.13
N THR A 120 6.10 -13.48 -7.30
CA THR A 120 7.32 -13.89 -7.99
C THR A 120 7.14 -13.62 -9.49
N PHE A 121 8.20 -13.13 -10.13
CA PHE A 121 8.29 -13.03 -11.58
C PHE A 121 8.87 -14.32 -12.16
N GLY A 122 8.55 -14.61 -13.42
CA GLY A 122 9.03 -15.78 -14.14
C GLY A 122 7.94 -16.81 -14.46
N GLY A 123 8.17 -17.59 -15.50
CA GLY A 123 7.25 -18.63 -15.93
C GLY A 123 7.41 -19.95 -15.17
N LYS A 124 6.41 -20.82 -15.28
CA LYS A 124 6.60 -22.27 -15.02
C LYS A 124 7.62 -22.80 -16.03
N LYS A 125 8.34 -23.87 -15.67
CA LYS A 125 9.44 -24.50 -16.43
C LYS A 125 9.38 -24.24 -17.95
N ASN A 126 10.39 -23.53 -18.46
CA ASN A 126 10.69 -23.27 -19.88
C ASN A 126 9.86 -22.16 -20.56
N ALA A 127 9.12 -21.35 -19.82
CA ALA A 127 8.46 -20.16 -20.36
C ALA A 127 9.19 -18.90 -19.90
N TRP A 128 9.94 -18.27 -20.80
CA TRP A 128 10.48 -16.95 -20.56
C TRP A 128 9.35 -15.92 -20.47
N GLN A 129 9.51 -14.92 -19.61
CA GLN A 129 8.53 -13.84 -19.45
C GLN A 129 9.16 -12.47 -19.59
N ASP A 130 8.44 -11.57 -20.25
CA ASP A 130 8.82 -10.16 -20.36
C ASP A 130 8.38 -9.41 -19.10
N VAL A 131 9.31 -8.70 -18.48
CA VAL A 131 9.02 -7.77 -17.38
C VAL A 131 9.37 -6.35 -17.83
N GLU A 132 8.37 -5.49 -17.75
CA GLU A 132 8.52 -4.05 -17.96
C GLU A 132 8.94 -3.41 -16.64
N VAL A 133 9.94 -2.55 -16.71
CA VAL A 133 10.48 -1.83 -15.56
C VAL A 133 10.49 -0.36 -15.90
N ASP A 134 9.89 0.45 -15.04
CA ASP A 134 9.87 1.90 -15.21
C ASP A 134 10.08 2.60 -13.86
N GLU A 135 10.46 3.87 -13.94
CA GLU A 135 10.74 4.73 -12.81
C GLU A 135 9.73 5.87 -12.75
N SER A 136 9.29 6.24 -11.55
CA SER A 136 8.39 7.36 -11.35
C SER A 136 8.79 8.18 -10.13
N VAL A 137 8.73 9.50 -10.27
CA VAL A 137 8.96 10.47 -9.20
C VAL A 137 7.63 11.12 -8.85
N PHE A 138 7.22 11.01 -7.59
CA PHE A 138 5.88 11.43 -7.15
C PHE A 138 5.88 12.72 -6.34
N ASP A 139 6.86 12.89 -5.44
CA ASP A 139 6.86 13.99 -4.49
C ASP A 139 8.30 14.44 -4.17
N LYS A 140 8.42 15.61 -3.54
CA LYS A 140 9.67 16.14 -3.03
C LYS A 140 9.46 16.85 -1.70
N LYS A 141 10.41 16.65 -0.78
CA LYS A 141 10.36 17.22 0.57
C LYS A 141 11.66 17.93 0.88
N LEU A 142 11.54 19.09 1.53
CA LEU A 142 12.68 19.79 2.07
C LEU A 142 13.14 19.08 3.35
N ILE A 143 14.40 18.70 3.37
CA ILE A 143 15.10 18.22 4.56
C ILE A 143 15.52 19.47 5.36
N PRO A 144 15.20 19.54 6.67
CA PRO A 144 15.72 20.58 7.56
C PRO A 144 17.25 20.65 7.50
N LEU A 145 17.83 21.84 7.67
CA LEU A 145 19.28 22.02 7.52
C LEU A 145 20.08 21.22 8.55
N GLU A 146 19.49 20.97 9.71
CA GLU A 146 20.04 20.21 10.83
C GLU A 146 20.17 18.72 10.49
N GLU A 147 19.31 18.21 9.61
CA GLU A 147 19.26 16.80 9.19
C GLU A 147 19.96 16.58 7.84
N ALA A 148 20.24 17.66 7.11
CA ALA A 148 20.82 17.58 5.77
C ALA A 148 22.31 17.21 5.83
N PHE A 149 22.68 16.12 5.17
CA PHE A 149 24.10 15.73 4.99
C PHE A 149 24.92 16.83 4.30
N SER A 150 24.28 17.69 3.51
CA SER A 150 24.91 18.85 2.91
C SER A 150 23.94 20.04 2.87
N PRO A 151 24.36 21.24 3.30
CA PRO A 151 23.51 22.43 3.28
C PRO A 151 23.10 22.85 1.86
N ALA A 152 23.82 22.39 0.84
CA ALA A 152 23.47 22.63 -0.56
C ALA A 152 22.45 21.63 -1.13
N LYS A 153 22.24 20.49 -0.46
CA LYS A 153 21.40 19.37 -0.94
C LYS A 153 20.30 19.05 0.06
N THR A 154 19.28 19.90 0.07
CA THR A 154 18.17 19.85 1.03
C THR A 154 16.88 19.31 0.41
N MET A 155 16.88 18.86 -0.85
CA MET A 155 15.68 18.33 -1.49
C MET A 155 15.74 16.80 -1.57
N MET A 156 14.83 16.13 -0.86
CA MET A 156 14.64 14.70 -0.93
C MET A 156 13.49 14.37 -1.87
N TRP A 157 13.66 13.37 -2.72
CA TRP A 157 12.65 12.95 -3.69
C TRP A 157 12.02 11.63 -3.28
N GLU A 158 10.71 11.54 -3.50
CA GLU A 158 9.99 10.28 -3.47
C GLU A 158 9.99 9.67 -4.87
N GLN A 159 10.91 8.73 -5.07
CA GLN A 159 11.11 8.03 -6.33
C GLN A 159 10.84 6.54 -6.12
N TRP A 160 10.20 5.91 -7.09
CA TRP A 160 9.83 4.51 -7.06
C TRP A 160 10.18 3.83 -8.38
N VAL A 161 10.43 2.53 -8.31
CA VAL A 161 10.51 1.63 -9.46
C VAL A 161 9.26 0.78 -9.49
N GLY A 162 8.60 0.75 -10.64
CA GLY A 162 7.54 -0.18 -10.97
C GLY A 162 8.08 -1.33 -11.81
N MET A 163 7.70 -2.55 -11.45
CA MET A 163 8.02 -3.75 -12.23
C MET A 163 6.73 -4.51 -12.47
N VAL A 164 6.43 -4.84 -13.73
CA VAL A 164 5.22 -5.57 -14.08
C VAL A 164 5.51 -6.59 -15.18
N GLN A 165 4.97 -7.79 -15.03
CA GLN A 165 5.00 -8.77 -16.10
C GLN A 165 4.05 -8.35 -17.21
N ARG A 166 4.53 -8.33 -18.45
CA ARG A 166 3.75 -7.89 -19.60
C ARG A 166 2.48 -8.73 -19.75
N GLY A 167 1.34 -8.04 -19.91
CA GLY A 167 0.02 -8.69 -20.01
C GLY A 167 -0.55 -9.19 -18.67
N LYS A 168 0.11 -8.93 -17.53
CA LYS A 168 -0.34 -9.32 -16.20
C LYS A 168 -0.27 -8.15 -15.21
N PRO A 169 -1.17 -7.15 -15.28
CA PRO A 169 -1.13 -5.96 -14.44
C PRO A 169 -1.12 -6.25 -12.93
N GLU A 170 -1.77 -7.35 -12.51
CA GLU A 170 -1.80 -7.79 -11.12
C GLU A 170 -0.45 -8.26 -10.58
N SER A 171 0.59 -8.34 -11.42
CA SER A 171 1.97 -8.61 -11.01
C SER A 171 2.78 -7.35 -10.69
N LEU A 172 2.16 -6.17 -10.73
CA LEU A 172 2.84 -4.91 -10.45
C LEU A 172 3.45 -4.91 -9.04
N VAL A 173 4.77 -4.73 -8.99
CA VAL A 173 5.56 -4.53 -7.79
C VAL A 173 6.08 -3.10 -7.80
N LEU A 174 5.84 -2.37 -6.70
CA LEU A 174 6.36 -1.01 -6.50
C LEU A 174 7.44 -1.05 -5.41
N ILE A 175 8.62 -0.55 -5.73
CA ILE A 175 9.77 -0.50 -4.83
C ILE A 175 10.20 0.94 -4.64
N ARG A 176 10.17 1.42 -3.40
CA ARG A 176 10.62 2.77 -3.07
C ARG A 176 12.14 2.84 -3.18
N LEU A 177 12.63 3.82 -3.94
CA LEU A 177 14.05 4.14 -4.01
C LEU A 177 14.43 5.15 -2.93
N SER A 178 15.72 5.18 -2.62
CA SER A 178 16.34 6.15 -1.71
C SER A 178 17.34 7.02 -2.46
N PRO A 179 16.88 7.90 -3.38
CA PRO A 179 17.79 8.77 -4.12
C PRO A 179 18.54 9.72 -3.20
N GLN A 180 19.73 10.09 -3.63
CA GLN A 180 20.53 11.11 -2.93
C GLN A 180 19.83 12.46 -2.97
N PRO A 181 19.84 13.23 -1.87
CA PRO A 181 19.30 14.59 -1.87
C PRO A 181 19.93 15.48 -2.93
N THR A 182 19.14 16.38 -3.49
CA THR A 182 19.56 17.31 -4.55
C THR A 182 19.44 18.76 -4.09
N LYS A 183 19.92 19.68 -4.93
CA LYS A 183 19.68 21.11 -4.74
C LYS A 183 18.17 21.42 -4.86
N PRO A 184 17.63 22.44 -4.19
CA PRO A 184 16.19 22.77 -4.21
C PRO A 184 15.58 22.99 -5.60
N ARG A 185 16.36 23.53 -6.55
CA ARG A 185 15.91 23.82 -7.92
C ARG A 185 16.22 22.71 -8.92
N SER A 186 16.62 21.52 -8.45
CA SER A 186 16.89 20.40 -9.35
C SER A 186 15.57 19.91 -9.96
N PRO A 187 15.57 19.46 -11.23
CA PRO A 187 14.37 18.96 -11.88
C PRO A 187 13.91 17.60 -11.34
N GLY A 188 14.80 16.86 -10.66
CA GLY A 188 14.54 15.55 -10.10
C GLY A 188 15.82 14.90 -9.54
N PRO A 189 15.72 13.69 -8.97
CA PRO A 189 16.88 12.93 -8.50
C PRO A 189 17.74 12.36 -9.63
N GLY A 190 17.23 12.38 -10.87
CA GLY A 190 17.83 11.73 -12.03
C GLY A 190 17.48 10.24 -12.11
N PRO A 191 17.89 9.56 -13.19
CA PRO A 191 17.54 8.17 -13.44
C PRO A 191 18.18 7.23 -12.40
N ILE A 192 17.54 6.08 -12.17
CA ILE A 192 18.04 5.00 -11.31
C ILE A 192 19.46 4.62 -11.70
N LYS A 193 20.34 4.59 -10.70
CA LYS A 193 21.74 4.21 -10.90
C LYS A 193 21.86 2.69 -10.92
N LYS A 194 22.88 2.19 -11.62
CA LYS A 194 23.19 0.75 -11.65
C LYS A 194 23.42 0.15 -10.25
N CYS A 195 23.99 0.92 -9.32
CA CYS A 195 24.19 0.46 -7.94
C CYS A 195 22.88 0.24 -7.18
N ASP A 196 21.85 1.04 -7.47
CA ASP A 196 20.54 0.96 -6.83
C ASP A 196 19.66 -0.09 -7.53
N TRP A 197 19.79 -0.23 -8.85
CA TRP A 197 19.08 -1.23 -9.65
C TRP A 197 19.55 -2.67 -9.38
N LYS A 198 20.86 -2.89 -9.27
CA LYS A 198 21.44 -4.23 -9.12
C LYS A 198 20.81 -5.06 -7.98
N PRO A 199 20.69 -4.58 -6.73
CA PRO A 199 20.08 -5.35 -5.66
C PRO A 199 18.61 -5.68 -5.94
N ILE A 200 17.88 -4.77 -6.61
CA ILE A 200 16.48 -4.99 -7.01
C ILE A 200 16.41 -6.11 -8.06
N ALA A 201 17.22 -6.02 -9.11
CA ALA A 201 17.28 -7.03 -10.17
C ALA A 201 17.68 -8.41 -9.63
N ASP A 202 18.67 -8.46 -8.74
CA ASP A 202 19.15 -9.69 -8.11
C ASP A 202 18.05 -10.35 -7.25
N GLN A 203 17.27 -9.56 -6.52
CA GLN A 203 16.16 -10.07 -5.71
C GLN A 203 14.98 -10.57 -6.57
N TRP A 204 14.62 -9.79 -7.59
CA TRP A 204 13.35 -9.98 -8.28
C TRP A 204 13.43 -10.77 -9.57
N LEU A 205 14.56 -10.74 -10.28
CA LEU A 205 14.66 -11.23 -11.68
C LEU A 205 15.72 -12.32 -11.87
N LYS A 206 16.79 -12.29 -11.08
CA LYS A 206 17.91 -13.24 -11.22
C LYS A 206 17.43 -14.68 -11.08
N ASP A 207 17.87 -15.52 -12.03
CA ASP A 207 17.56 -16.95 -12.11
C ASP A 207 16.05 -17.30 -12.27
N LYS A 208 15.21 -16.35 -12.71
CA LYS A 208 13.75 -16.53 -12.86
C LYS A 208 13.25 -16.61 -14.31
N GLN A 209 14.12 -16.83 -15.29
CA GLN A 209 13.75 -16.92 -16.72
C GLN A 209 12.97 -15.68 -17.19
N VAL A 210 13.45 -14.50 -16.83
CA VAL A 210 12.85 -13.21 -17.21
C VAL A 210 13.71 -12.53 -18.27
N TRP A 211 13.08 -12.05 -19.36
CA TRP A 211 13.70 -11.11 -20.27
C TRP A 211 13.59 -9.71 -19.69
N VAL A 212 14.75 -9.07 -19.53
CA VAL A 212 14.83 -7.63 -19.31
C VAL A 212 15.24 -7.02 -20.63
N TRP A 213 14.39 -6.16 -21.19
CA TRP A 213 14.76 -5.37 -22.35
C TRP A 213 15.81 -4.35 -21.92
N GLU A 214 17.09 -4.64 -22.19
CA GLU A 214 18.12 -3.60 -22.16
C GLU A 214 17.94 -2.73 -23.41
N LEU A 215 17.89 -1.40 -23.23
CA LEU A 215 18.01 -0.47 -24.36
C LEU A 215 19.21 -0.89 -25.21
N PRO A 216 19.09 -0.99 -26.54
CA PRO A 216 20.22 -1.33 -27.39
C PRO A 216 21.35 -0.36 -27.06
N THR A 217 22.55 -0.89 -26.83
CA THR A 217 23.75 -0.09 -26.62
C THR A 217 23.88 0.84 -27.81
N TYR A 218 23.51 2.12 -27.62
CA TYR A 218 23.72 3.14 -28.64
C TYR A 218 25.20 3.08 -29.03
N VAL A 219 25.42 2.93 -30.32
CA VAL A 219 26.74 2.81 -30.93
C VAL A 219 27.65 3.89 -30.34
N LYS A 220 28.71 3.47 -29.63
CA LYS A 220 29.65 4.41 -29.01
C LYS A 220 30.43 5.09 -30.13
N MET A 221 29.99 6.29 -30.52
CA MET A 221 30.70 7.08 -31.52
C MET A 221 32.12 7.38 -31.03
N LYS A 222 33.12 6.85 -31.72
CA LYS A 222 34.53 7.15 -31.45
C LYS A 222 34.94 8.36 -32.29
N LYS A 223 35.53 9.35 -31.62
CA LYS A 223 36.25 10.43 -32.30
C LYS A 223 37.65 9.94 -32.62
N VAL A 224 37.94 9.74 -33.90
CA VAL A 224 39.28 9.39 -34.39
C VAL A 224 39.92 10.64 -34.94
N VAL A 225 41.15 10.93 -34.51
CA VAL A 225 41.97 11.99 -35.07
C VAL A 225 42.88 11.37 -36.12
N LEU A 226 42.72 11.79 -37.37
CA LEU A 226 43.56 11.33 -38.47
C LEU A 226 44.95 11.98 -38.41
N PRO A 227 45.97 11.41 -39.08
CA PRO A 227 47.33 11.97 -39.11
C PRO A 227 47.42 13.40 -39.63
N ASN A 228 46.44 13.86 -40.42
CA ASN A 228 46.32 15.24 -40.91
C ASN A 228 45.54 16.17 -39.97
N GLN A 229 45.39 15.79 -38.69
CA GLN A 229 44.63 16.49 -37.65
C GLN A 229 43.12 16.65 -37.91
N LYS A 230 42.56 16.04 -38.98
CA LYS A 230 41.12 16.03 -39.20
C LYS A 230 40.44 15.09 -38.21
N ARG A 231 39.35 15.55 -37.60
CA ARG A 231 38.54 14.77 -36.66
C ARG A 231 37.38 14.11 -37.40
N LEU A 232 37.31 12.79 -37.35
CA LEU A 232 36.16 12.03 -37.86
C LEU A 232 35.38 11.45 -36.69
N THR A 233 34.07 11.50 -36.81
CA THR A 233 33.15 10.80 -35.91
C THR A 233 32.73 9.53 -36.62
N VAL A 234 33.22 8.39 -36.15
CA VAL A 234 32.92 7.09 -36.75
C VAL A 234 31.91 6.39 -35.84
N LYS A 235 30.87 5.83 -36.46
CA LYS A 235 29.92 4.92 -35.80
C LYS A 235 30.64 3.62 -35.50
#